data_AF-A0A840NHH8-F1
#
_entry.id   AF-A0A840NHH8-F1
#
_cell.length_a   1.000
_cell.length_b   1.000
_cell.length_c   1.000
_cell.angle_alpha   90.00
_cell.angle_beta   90.00
_cell.angle_gamma   90.00
#
_symmetry.space_group_name_H-M   'P 1'
#
loop_
_entity.id
_entity.type
_entity.pdbx_description
1 polymer ?
#
loop_
_entity_poly.entity_id
_entity_poly.type
_entity_poly.pdbx_seq_one_letter_code
_entity_poly.pdbx_strand_id
1 'polypeptide(L)'
;MNGDVLDPDAARERLAAWRERAEQVAANTQAMSERINEVKVSASDPQGLAEVTVDSTGSLVDLRLTDEIKRKAPAVVARAVMTALGLARNQAADRSQEIVTDTLGADSAAGREIAQRLGDRLRSGPAAEEPATPARRPPDDDEDYDVTSDFRS
;
A
#
# COMPACT_ATOMS: atom_id res chain seq x y z
N MET A 1 -1.55 -5.67 59.88
CA MET A 1 -2.37 -4.50 59.50
C MET A 1 -2.17 -4.30 58.01
N ASN A 2 -3.16 -4.74 57.21
CA ASN A 2 -3.11 -4.69 55.75
C ASN A 2 -3.94 -3.48 55.29
N GLY A 3 -3.34 -2.49 54.63
CA GLY A 3 -4.09 -1.30 54.23
C GLY A 3 -3.39 -0.25 53.38
N ASP A 4 -2.35 -0.61 52.60
CA ASP A 4 -1.58 0.40 51.83
C ASP A 4 -1.36 0.05 50.34
N VAL A 5 -2.09 -0.91 49.79
CA VAL A 5 -1.83 -1.39 48.40
C VAL A 5 -2.62 -0.62 47.32
N LEU A 6 -3.55 0.25 47.68
CA LEU A 6 -4.34 1.02 46.71
C LEU A 6 -4.67 2.41 47.27
N ASP A 7 -3.69 3.31 47.24
CA ASP A 7 -4.00 4.74 47.40
C ASP A 7 -4.84 5.17 46.18
N PRO A 8 -6.11 5.57 46.39
CA PRO A 8 -7.00 5.93 45.29
C PRO A 8 -6.55 7.19 44.55
N ASP A 9 -5.77 8.06 45.19
CA ASP A 9 -5.24 9.27 44.56
C ASP A 9 -4.07 8.93 43.63
N ALA A 10 -3.17 8.04 44.06
CA ALA A 10 -2.11 7.52 43.19
C ALA A 10 -2.66 6.71 41.99
N ALA A 11 -3.79 6.01 42.17
CA ALA A 11 -4.48 5.32 41.08
C ALA A 11 -5.10 6.31 40.08
N ARG A 12 -5.70 7.40 40.56
CA ARG A 12 -6.26 8.48 39.71
C ARG A 12 -5.17 9.21 38.93
N GLU A 13 -4.03 9.51 39.57
CA GLU A 13 -2.91 10.19 38.94
C GLU A 13 -2.27 9.33 37.84
N ARG A 14 -2.12 8.01 38.08
CA ARG A 14 -1.66 7.06 37.05
C ARG A 14 -2.63 6.94 35.88
N LEU A 15 -3.94 6.95 36.14
CA LEU A 15 -4.97 6.95 35.10
C LEU A 15 -4.96 8.23 34.28
N ALA A 16 -4.78 9.39 34.91
CA ALA A 16 -4.65 10.68 34.22
C ALA A 16 -3.40 10.70 33.32
N ALA A 17 -2.25 10.28 33.84
CA ALA A 17 -1.00 10.21 33.08
C ALA A 17 -1.03 9.14 31.97
N TRP A 18 -1.79 8.06 32.14
CA TRP A 18 -2.02 7.09 31.06
C TRP A 18 -2.91 7.68 29.97
N ARG A 19 -3.97 8.39 30.37
CA ARG A 19 -4.90 9.05 29.45
C ARG A 19 -4.22 10.16 28.64
N GLU A 20 -3.42 11.00 29.28
CA GLU A 20 -2.65 12.05 28.60
C GLU A 20 -1.67 11.47 27.57
N ARG A 21 -0.96 10.39 27.92
CA ARG A 21 -0.09 9.68 26.97
C ARG A 21 -0.88 9.04 25.83
N ALA A 22 -2.04 8.46 26.10
CA ALA A 22 -2.88 7.88 25.07
C ALA A 22 -3.41 8.95 24.09
N GLU A 23 -3.85 10.10 24.63
CA GLU A 23 -4.29 11.25 23.83
C GLU A 23 -3.13 11.82 22.99
N GLN A 24 -1.92 11.92 23.56
CA GLN A 24 -0.71 12.35 22.84
C GLN A 24 -0.34 11.40 21.70
N VAL A 25 -0.38 10.08 21.94
CA VAL A 25 -0.10 9.06 20.92
C VAL A 25 -1.15 9.10 19.81
N ALA A 26 -2.43 9.25 20.16
CA ALA A 26 -3.50 9.37 19.18
C ALA A 26 -3.33 10.63 18.31
N ALA A 27 -3.05 11.78 18.93
CA ALA A 27 -2.83 13.04 18.21
C ALA A 27 -1.62 12.97 17.26
N ASN A 28 -0.49 12.40 17.73
CA ASN A 28 0.70 12.23 16.91
C ASN A 28 0.45 11.26 15.73
N THR A 29 -0.32 10.19 15.96
CA THR A 29 -0.68 9.22 14.91
C THR A 29 -1.58 9.86 13.84
N GLN A 30 -2.54 10.70 14.27
CA GLN A 30 -3.43 11.41 13.36
C GLN A 30 -2.66 12.41 12.49
N ALA A 31 -1.84 13.26 13.11
CA ALA A 31 -1.01 14.23 12.38
C ALA A 31 -0.02 13.56 11.42
N MET A 32 0.54 12.41 11.81
CA MET A 32 1.38 11.58 10.94
C MET A 32 0.59 11.04 9.74
N SER A 33 -0.63 10.54 9.97
CA SER A 33 -1.50 10.01 8.91
C SER A 33 -1.90 11.11 7.92
N GLU A 34 -2.25 12.30 8.39
CA GLU A 34 -2.56 13.46 7.55
C GLU A 34 -1.36 13.86 6.68
N ARG A 35 -0.17 13.98 7.27
CA ARG A 35 1.05 14.29 6.52
C ARG A 35 1.39 13.23 5.48
N ILE A 36 1.23 11.94 5.80
CA ILE A 36 1.45 10.84 4.85
C ILE A 36 0.44 10.90 3.71
N ASN A 37 -0.83 11.21 3.99
CA ASN A 37 -1.86 11.36 2.95
C ASN A 37 -1.64 12.61 2.07
N GLU A 38 -0.97 13.63 2.59
CA GLU A 38 -0.58 14.82 1.83
C GLU A 38 0.65 14.59 0.94
N VAL A 39 1.43 13.52 1.15
CA VAL A 39 2.57 13.20 0.29
C VAL A 39 2.06 12.85 -1.11
N LYS A 40 2.33 13.76 -2.03
CA LYS A 40 2.17 13.58 -3.46
C LYS A 40 3.52 13.73 -4.12
N VAL A 41 3.85 12.80 -4.98
CA VAL A 41 5.12 12.77 -5.71
C VAL A 41 4.82 12.82 -7.20
N SER A 42 5.43 13.78 -7.89
CA SER A 42 5.28 13.96 -9.33
C SER A 42 6.57 13.59 -10.03
N ALA A 43 6.48 12.81 -11.11
CA ALA A 43 7.60 12.49 -11.98
C ALA A 43 7.18 12.57 -13.45
N SER A 44 8.13 12.96 -14.29
CA SER A 44 7.93 13.07 -15.73
C SER A 44 8.78 12.04 -16.47
N ASP A 45 8.32 11.62 -17.64
CA ASP A 45 9.13 10.76 -18.49
C ASP A 45 10.33 11.54 -19.07
N PRO A 46 11.41 10.86 -19.50
CA PRO A 46 12.62 11.53 -20.00
C PRO A 46 12.42 12.39 -21.26
N GLN A 47 11.30 12.22 -21.97
CA GLN A 47 10.97 13.00 -23.16
C GLN A 47 9.97 14.14 -22.87
N GLY A 48 9.50 14.29 -21.62
CA GLY A 48 8.56 15.35 -21.24
C GLY A 48 7.19 15.25 -21.93
N LEU A 49 6.79 14.06 -22.33
CA LEU A 49 5.50 13.76 -22.95
C LEU A 49 4.39 13.58 -21.90
N ALA A 50 4.74 13.02 -20.74
CA ALA A 50 3.83 12.71 -19.65
C ALA A 50 4.46 13.05 -18.29
N GLU A 51 3.67 13.69 -17.44
CA GLU A 51 3.93 13.93 -16.03
C GLU A 51 2.83 13.23 -15.21
N VAL A 52 3.25 12.45 -14.23
CA VAL A 52 2.38 11.62 -13.39
C VAL A 52 2.58 12.01 -11.94
N THR A 53 1.48 12.17 -11.21
CA THR A 53 1.51 12.33 -9.74
C THR A 53 0.90 11.11 -9.07
N VAL A 54 1.62 10.56 -8.09
CA VAL A 54 1.15 9.47 -7.23
C VAL A 54 1.03 9.93 -5.79
N ASP A 55 0.12 9.31 -5.05
CA ASP A 55 0.03 9.46 -3.60
C ASP A 55 1.02 8.55 -2.85
N SER A 56 1.02 8.62 -1.52
CA SER A 56 1.83 7.79 -0.62
C SER A 56 1.54 6.30 -0.67
N THR A 57 0.46 5.87 -1.35
CA THR A 57 0.15 4.46 -1.60
C THR A 57 0.62 3.99 -2.98
N GLY A 58 1.14 4.90 -3.80
CA GLY A 58 1.56 4.63 -5.18
C GLY A 58 0.39 4.64 -6.18
N SER A 59 -0.77 5.12 -5.75
CA SER A 59 -1.95 5.29 -6.60
C SER A 59 -1.82 6.55 -7.44
N LEU A 60 -2.18 6.44 -8.73
CA LEU A 60 -2.18 7.58 -9.66
C LEU A 60 -3.29 8.55 -9.27
N VAL A 61 -2.95 9.79 -8.93
CA VAL A 61 -3.91 10.84 -8.55
C VAL A 61 -3.98 11.98 -9.55
N ASP A 62 -2.96 12.14 -10.41
CA ASP A 62 -2.97 13.10 -11.50
C ASP A 62 -2.11 12.61 -12.68
N LEU A 63 -2.55 12.93 -13.90
CA LEU A 63 -1.84 12.66 -15.15
C LEU A 63 -1.95 13.87 -16.08
N ARG A 64 -0.80 14.43 -16.44
CA ARG A 64 -0.69 15.55 -17.37
C ARG A 64 0.08 15.11 -18.60
N LEU A 65 -0.53 15.27 -19.77
CA LEU A 65 0.14 15.04 -21.04
C LEU A 65 0.46 16.38 -21.68
N THR A 66 1.65 16.50 -22.25
CA THR A 66 2.08 17.74 -22.91
C THR A 66 1.61 17.79 -24.36
N ASP A 67 1.61 18.98 -24.98
CA ASP A 67 1.21 19.13 -26.38
C ASP A 67 2.10 18.34 -27.36
N GLU A 68 3.29 17.95 -26.94
CA GLU A 68 4.24 17.13 -27.72
C GLU A 68 3.63 15.78 -28.14
N ILE A 69 2.69 15.23 -27.37
CA ILE A 69 2.07 13.93 -27.66
C ILE A 69 1.36 13.90 -29.02
N LYS A 70 0.88 15.06 -29.50
CA LYS A 70 0.12 15.18 -30.75
C LYS A 70 0.92 14.71 -31.97
N ARG A 71 2.25 14.72 -31.86
CA ARG A 71 3.19 14.34 -32.93
C ARG A 71 3.79 12.94 -32.71
N LYS A 72 3.35 12.21 -31.69
CA LYS A 72 3.90 10.90 -31.31
C LYS A 72 2.87 9.80 -31.58
N ALA A 73 3.37 8.60 -31.90
CA ALA A 73 2.51 7.43 -32.02
C ALA A 73 1.89 7.09 -30.65
N PRO A 74 0.64 6.59 -30.58
CA PRO A 74 -0.01 6.24 -29.32
C PRO A 74 0.81 5.29 -28.43
N ALA A 75 1.51 4.32 -29.04
CA ALA A 75 2.37 3.40 -28.31
C ALA A 75 3.54 4.11 -27.59
N VAL A 76 4.06 5.20 -28.16
CA VAL A 76 5.12 6.00 -27.54
C VAL A 76 4.58 6.77 -26.34
N VAL A 77 3.38 7.34 -26.45
CA VAL A 77 2.71 8.04 -25.36
C VAL A 77 2.41 7.08 -24.20
N ALA A 78 1.88 5.89 -24.50
CA ALA A 78 1.63 4.86 -23.49
C ALA A 78 2.91 4.47 -22.74
N ARG A 79 4.02 4.26 -23.47
CA ARG A 79 5.33 3.97 -22.87
C ARG A 79 5.83 5.13 -22.00
N ALA A 80 5.65 6.37 -22.44
CA ALA A 80 6.03 7.55 -21.67
C ALA A 80 5.27 7.62 -20.34
N VAL A 81 3.95 7.43 -20.36
CA VAL A 81 3.12 7.38 -19.14
C VAL A 81 3.58 6.28 -18.20
N MET A 82 3.80 5.06 -18.70
CA MET A 82 4.27 3.94 -17.87
C MET A 82 5.66 4.20 -17.28
N THR A 83 6.53 4.89 -18.02
CA THR A 83 7.86 5.30 -17.54
C THR A 83 7.75 6.33 -16.43
N ALA A 84 6.95 7.39 -16.63
CA ALA A 84 6.69 8.42 -15.63
C ALA A 84 6.09 7.82 -14.34
N LEU A 85 5.13 6.89 -14.48
CA LEU A 85 4.52 6.20 -13.34
C LEU A 85 5.53 5.36 -12.55
N GLY A 86 6.40 4.60 -13.24
CA GLY A 86 7.47 3.84 -12.58
C GLY A 86 8.46 4.74 -11.82
N LEU A 87 8.83 5.88 -12.42
CA LEU A 87 9.68 6.87 -11.77
C LEU A 87 9.02 7.49 -10.53
N ALA A 88 7.75 7.88 -10.64
CA ALA A 88 6.99 8.46 -9.54
C ALA A 88 6.87 7.48 -8.36
N ARG A 89 6.63 6.19 -8.63
CA ARG A 89 6.57 5.14 -7.61
C ARG A 89 7.90 4.91 -6.90
N ASN A 90 9.01 4.92 -7.65
CA ASN A 90 10.34 4.79 -7.05
C ASN A 90 10.65 5.99 -6.14
N GLN A 91 10.36 7.21 -6.60
CA GLN A 91 10.53 8.42 -5.79
C GLN A 91 9.63 8.42 -4.55
N ALA A 92 8.39 7.92 -4.67
CA ALA A 92 7.51 7.75 -3.51
C ALA A 92 8.09 6.76 -2.50
N ALA A 93 8.64 5.63 -2.96
CA ALA A 93 9.30 4.66 -2.09
C ALA A 93 10.50 5.27 -1.35
N ASP A 94 11.35 6.02 -2.06
CA ASP A 94 12.52 6.66 -1.47
C ASP A 94 12.12 7.71 -0.42
N ARG A 95 11.12 8.55 -0.74
CA ARG A 95 10.60 9.57 0.20
C ARG A 95 9.90 8.94 1.42
N SER A 96 9.20 7.83 1.23
CA SER A 96 8.62 7.06 2.32
C SER A 96 9.69 6.49 3.25
N GLN A 97 10.80 5.99 2.71
CA GLN A 97 11.92 5.48 3.52
C GLN A 97 12.59 6.59 4.33
N GLU A 98 12.74 7.78 3.74
CA GLU A 98 13.29 8.97 4.42
C GLU A 98 12.41 9.38 5.62
N ILE A 99 11.09 9.53 5.43
CA ILE A 99 10.15 9.92 6.50
C ILE A 99 10.15 8.90 7.67
N VAL A 100 10.18 7.61 7.35
CA VAL A 100 10.21 6.54 8.37
C VAL A 100 11.51 6.60 9.18
N THR A 101 12.64 6.87 8.51
CA THR A 101 13.96 7.00 9.15
C THR A 101 14.00 8.21 10.09
N ASP A 102 13.47 9.35 9.63
CA ASP A 102 13.43 10.60 10.42
C ASP A 102 12.52 10.50 11.64
N THR A 103 11.43 9.73 11.56
CA THR A 103 10.40 9.67 12.62
C THR A 103 10.71 8.62 13.70
N LEU A 104 11.20 7.45 13.30
CA LEU A 104 11.38 6.30 14.20
C LEU A 104 12.84 6.06 14.61
N GLY A 105 13.77 6.83 14.04
CA GLY A 105 15.21 6.63 14.18
C GLY A 105 15.69 5.39 13.40
N ALA A 106 16.80 5.56 12.68
CA ALA A 106 17.41 4.53 11.82
C ALA A 106 17.68 3.17 12.52
N ASP A 107 17.73 3.17 13.85
CA ASP A 107 18.08 2.00 14.67
C ASP A 107 16.89 1.13 15.09
N SER A 108 15.64 1.58 14.96
CA SER A 108 14.50 0.76 15.37
C SER A 108 14.21 -0.38 14.37
N ALA A 109 14.16 -1.62 14.86
CA ALA A 109 13.83 -2.80 14.04
C ALA A 109 12.44 -2.66 13.39
N ALA A 110 11.50 -2.03 14.11
CA ALA A 110 10.16 -1.74 13.62
C ALA A 110 10.16 -0.72 12.48
N GLY A 111 10.97 0.34 12.55
CA GLY A 111 11.08 1.34 11.48
C GLY A 111 11.61 0.73 10.18
N ARG A 112 12.64 -0.12 10.27
CA ARG A 112 13.18 -0.82 9.09
C ARG A 112 12.15 -1.75 8.44
N GLU A 113 11.38 -2.47 9.24
CA GLU A 113 10.34 -3.38 8.73
C GLU A 113 9.21 -2.61 8.03
N ILE A 114 8.75 -1.50 8.60
CA ILE A 114 7.72 -0.65 7.99
C ILE A 114 8.23 -0.03 6.68
N ALA A 115 9.45 0.48 6.66
CA ALA A 115 10.08 1.05 5.46
C ALA A 115 10.23 0.03 4.33
N GLN A 116 10.61 -1.22 4.65
CA GLN A 116 10.70 -2.31 3.67
C GLN A 116 9.32 -2.63 3.07
N ARG A 117 8.32 -2.90 3.91
CA ARG A 117 6.96 -3.23 3.44
C ARG A 117 6.35 -2.13 2.57
N LEU A 118 6.57 -0.87 2.94
CA LEU A 118 6.07 0.27 2.17
C LEU A 118 6.82 0.41 0.83
N GLY A 119 8.15 0.24 0.83
CA GLY A 119 8.95 0.23 -0.39
C GLY A 119 8.56 -0.89 -1.36
N ASP A 120 8.31 -2.10 -0.84
CA ASP A 120 7.89 -3.25 -1.65
C ASP A 120 6.52 -3.02 -2.27
N ARG A 121 5.57 -2.46 -1.51
CA ARG A 121 4.23 -2.12 -2.02
C ARG A 121 4.29 -1.07 -3.13
N LEU A 122 5.09 -0.02 -2.95
CA LEU A 122 5.20 1.08 -3.92
C LEU A 122 5.90 0.61 -5.21
N ARG A 123 6.93 -0.22 -5.08
CA ARG A 123 7.74 -0.72 -6.22
C ARG A 123 7.11 -1.90 -6.97
N SER A 124 6.29 -2.73 -6.30
CA SER A 124 5.56 -3.82 -6.95
C SER A 124 4.36 -3.34 -7.77
N GLY A 125 3.99 -2.06 -7.65
CA GLY A 125 2.71 -1.55 -8.13
C GLY A 125 1.55 -2.08 -7.27
N PRO A 126 0.29 -1.71 -7.55
CA PRO A 126 -0.81 -2.48 -6.99
C PRO A 126 -0.52 -3.91 -7.40
N ALA A 127 -0.29 -4.79 -6.42
CA ALA A 127 -0.42 -6.21 -6.66
C ALA A 127 -1.73 -6.32 -7.44
N ALA A 128 -1.66 -6.79 -8.68
CA ALA A 128 -2.86 -7.33 -9.29
C ALA A 128 -3.44 -8.20 -8.16
N GLU A 129 -4.63 -7.86 -7.66
CA GLU A 129 -5.42 -8.85 -6.94
C GLU A 129 -5.29 -10.08 -7.83
N GLU A 130 -4.55 -11.08 -7.36
CA GLU A 130 -4.48 -12.36 -8.06
C GLU A 130 -5.94 -12.66 -8.36
N PRO A 131 -6.34 -12.81 -9.65
CA PRO A 131 -7.72 -13.10 -9.95
C PRO A 131 -8.03 -14.32 -9.11
N ALA A 132 -8.93 -14.16 -8.13
CA ALA A 132 -9.33 -15.23 -7.25
C ALA A 132 -9.63 -16.40 -8.17
N THR A 133 -8.76 -17.41 -8.15
CA THR A 133 -8.85 -18.53 -9.08
C THR A 133 -10.30 -18.99 -8.98
N PRO A 134 -11.11 -18.91 -10.05
CA PRO A 134 -12.51 -19.30 -9.95
C PRO A 134 -12.48 -20.71 -9.40
N ALA A 135 -13.06 -20.89 -8.21
CA ALA A 135 -13.13 -22.16 -7.54
C ALA A 135 -13.55 -23.17 -8.60
N ARG A 136 -12.68 -24.15 -8.87
CA ARG A 136 -12.96 -25.24 -9.81
C ARG A 136 -14.37 -25.72 -9.47
N ARG A 137 -15.31 -25.50 -10.40
CA ARG A 137 -16.56 -26.22 -10.41
C ARG A 137 -16.20 -27.70 -10.25
N PRO A 138 -16.78 -28.43 -9.29
CA PRO A 138 -16.57 -29.87 -9.26
C PRO A 138 -16.92 -30.41 -10.66
N PRO A 139 -16.15 -31.36 -11.21
CA PRO A 139 -16.50 -31.96 -12.49
C PRO A 139 -17.92 -32.50 -12.37
N ASP A 140 -18.78 -32.08 -13.29
CA ASP A 140 -20.06 -32.73 -13.51
C ASP A 140 -19.74 -34.18 -13.89
N ASP A 141 -20.16 -35.14 -13.05
CA ASP A 141 -20.08 -36.57 -13.30
C ASP A 141 -21.04 -36.92 -14.45
N ASP A 142 -20.61 -36.61 -15.68
CA ASP A 142 -21.19 -37.12 -16.92
C ASP A 142 -20.32 -38.30 -17.39
N GLU A 143 -20.34 -39.41 -16.64
CA GLU A 143 -19.84 -40.70 -17.13
C GLU A 143 -21.00 -41.64 -17.43
N ASP A 144 -21.55 -41.43 -18.63
CA ASP A 144 -22.37 -42.34 -19.40
C ASP A 144 -21.55 -43.59 -19.73
N TYR A 145 -21.60 -44.61 -18.86
CA TYR A 145 -21.01 -45.92 -19.12
C TYR A 145 -22.06 -46.84 -19.75
N ASP A 146 -22.08 -46.80 -21.07
CA ASP A 146 -22.69 -47.80 -21.95
C ASP A 146 -21.97 -49.15 -21.74
N VAL A 147 -22.59 -50.05 -20.97
CA VAL A 147 -22.18 -51.46 -20.91
C VAL A 147 -23.15 -52.25 -21.78
N THR A 148 -22.81 -52.27 -23.07
CA THR A 148 -22.88 -53.41 -23.98
C THR A 148 -23.98 -54.43 -23.71
N SER A 149 -24.90 -54.53 -24.68
CA SER A 149 -25.52 -55.80 -25.07
C SER A 149 -24.52 -56.96 -24.94
N ASP A 150 -24.87 -58.04 -24.27
CA ASP A 150 -25.36 -59.26 -24.93
C ASP A 150 -25.53 -60.44 -23.92
N PHE A 151 -26.41 -61.38 -24.26
CA PHE A 151 -26.57 -62.77 -23.77
C PHE A 151 -27.49 -63.19 -22.58
N ARG A 152 -28.63 -63.81 -22.99
CA ARG A 152 -29.34 -65.05 -22.51
C ARG A 152 -29.91 -65.05 -21.08
N SER A 153 -31.12 -65.56 -20.80
CA SER A 153 -31.96 -66.61 -21.42
C SER A 153 -33.43 -66.44 -21.04
#